data_AF-A0A933MUW4-F1
#
_entry.id   AF-A0A933MUW4-F1
#
_cell.length_a   1.000
_cell.length_b   1.000
_cell.length_c   1.000
_cell.angle_alpha   90.00
_cell.angle_beta   90.00
_cell.angle_gamma   90.00
#
_symmetry.space_group_name_H-M   'P 1'
#
loop_
_entity.id
_entity.type
_entity.pdbx_description
1 polymer ?
#
loop_
_entity_poly.entity_id
_entity_poly.type
_entity_poly.pdbx_seq_one_letter_code
_entity_poly.pdbx_strand_id
1 'polypeptide(L)'
;ASRVVPIVGALVPIFSFILSFVFLGEILSKQQLLAFIILICGGVLISIKHTKVYSYQKVITRFREIIGEIVGDVPAGAQPTSRILVNSAVAAVFFAVYYVLMKYIYLNQPFVGSFVYSRLGSFIGVMLMLFVPDWRRIIFEQQKGAKTPKNLFYFLTVRLFAAAAFIMINWAISLGNVAIVNALQGVQYLFLFLIILLISTRFPKVLSEQLGSGVFLQKLIGTLMVCLGLYLFIA
;
A
#
# COMPACT_ATOMS: atom_id res chain seq x y z
N ALA A 1 13.05 2.05 -4.76
CA ALA A 1 11.64 2.34 -4.39
C ALA A 1 10.62 1.55 -5.21
N SER A 2 10.72 1.53 -6.56
CA SER A 2 9.64 1.05 -7.45
C SER A 2 9.14 -0.40 -7.26
N ARG A 3 9.90 -1.28 -6.60
CA ARG A 3 9.50 -2.68 -6.35
C ARG A 3 9.06 -2.96 -4.91
N VAL A 4 9.53 -2.15 -3.96
CA VAL A 4 9.28 -2.34 -2.52
C VAL A 4 7.87 -1.90 -2.15
N VAL A 5 7.41 -0.76 -2.68
CA VAL A 5 6.10 -0.19 -2.34
C VAL A 5 4.93 -1.14 -2.67
N PRO A 6 4.88 -1.78 -3.87
CA PRO A 6 3.82 -2.74 -4.15
C PRO A 6 3.87 -3.99 -3.26
N ILE A 7 5.06 -4.49 -2.94
CA ILE A 7 5.25 -5.67 -2.08
C ILE A 7 4.76 -5.37 -0.66
N VAL A 8 5.20 -4.24 -0.08
CA VAL A 8 4.76 -3.81 1.25
C VAL A 8 3.25 -3.58 1.25
N GLY A 9 2.70 -2.90 0.24
CA GLY A 9 1.26 -2.66 0.12
C GLY A 9 0.43 -3.95 0.04
N ALA A 10 0.94 -5.01 -0.58
CA ALA A 10 0.26 -6.30 -0.65
C ALA A 10 0.39 -7.13 0.65
N LEU A 11 1.55 -7.06 1.32
CA LEU A 11 1.83 -7.84 2.52
C LEU A 11 1.25 -7.23 3.79
N VAL A 12 1.13 -5.89 3.86
CA VAL A 12 0.63 -5.19 5.05
C VAL A 12 -0.78 -5.65 5.44
N PRO A 13 -1.78 -5.75 4.54
CA PRO A 13 -3.11 -6.26 4.90
C PRO A 13 -3.06 -7.70 5.46
N ILE A 14 -2.23 -8.57 4.88
CA ILE A 14 -2.09 -9.98 5.27
C ILE A 14 -1.51 -10.08 6.69
N PHE A 15 -0.39 -9.40 6.95
CA PHE A 15 0.19 -9.39 8.29
C PHE A 15 -0.70 -8.67 9.30
N SER A 16 -1.41 -7.62 8.89
CA SER A 16 -2.37 -6.92 9.75
C SER A 16 -3.51 -7.85 10.16
N PHE A 17 -4.02 -8.69 9.26
CA PHE A 17 -5.05 -9.69 9.57
C PHE A 17 -4.54 -10.74 10.58
N ILE A 18 -3.36 -11.32 10.34
CA ILE A 18 -2.78 -12.33 11.23
C ILE A 18 -2.58 -11.73 12.63
N LEU A 19 -1.97 -10.55 12.70
CA LEU A 19 -1.70 -9.89 13.97
C LEU A 19 -3.00 -9.40 14.63
N SER A 20 -4.00 -8.91 13.89
CA SER A 20 -5.24 -8.48 14.51
C SER A 20 -6.06 -9.64 15.04
N PHE A 21 -6.03 -10.79 14.38
CA PHE A 21 -6.59 -12.04 14.90
C PHE A 21 -5.90 -12.47 16.20
N VAL A 22 -4.57 -12.49 16.24
CA VAL A 22 -3.79 -12.97 17.41
C VAL A 22 -3.85 -12.01 18.59
N PHE A 23 -3.70 -10.70 18.36
CA PHE A 23 -3.54 -9.71 19.43
C PHE A 23 -4.84 -9.00 19.83
N LEU A 24 -5.78 -8.81 18.90
CA LEU A 24 -7.06 -8.14 19.18
C LEU A 24 -8.24 -9.12 19.25
N GLY A 25 -8.05 -10.39 18.88
CA GLY A 25 -9.15 -11.35 18.78
C GLY A 25 -10.15 -11.01 17.68
N GLU A 26 -9.75 -10.23 16.67
CA GLU A 26 -10.63 -9.84 15.58
C GLU A 26 -10.87 -11.05 14.65
N ILE A 27 -12.11 -11.53 14.60
CA ILE A 27 -12.53 -12.62 13.71
C ILE A 27 -13.26 -12.02 12.51
N LEU A 28 -12.78 -12.29 11.30
CA LEU A 28 -13.50 -11.96 10.07
C LEU A 28 -14.56 -13.01 9.80
N SER A 29 -15.77 -12.58 9.44
CA SER A 29 -16.80 -13.49 8.94
C SER A 29 -16.33 -14.16 7.63
N LYS A 30 -16.95 -15.29 7.25
CA LYS A 30 -16.63 -15.97 5.98
C LYS A 30 -16.77 -15.03 4.77
N GLN A 31 -17.78 -14.14 4.78
CA GLN A 31 -17.99 -13.13 3.76
C GLN A 31 -16.88 -12.06 3.78
N GLN A 32 -16.53 -11.55 4.96
CA GLN A 32 -15.46 -10.54 5.09
C GLN A 32 -14.09 -11.07 4.71
N LEU A 33 -13.78 -12.33 5.01
CA LEU A 33 -12.54 -12.98 4.59
C LEU A 33 -12.48 -13.13 3.07
N LEU A 34 -13.60 -13.52 2.44
CA LEU A 34 -13.69 -13.65 0.98
C LEU A 34 -13.57 -12.27 0.31
N ALA A 35 -14.24 -11.25 0.85
CA ALA A 35 -14.10 -9.86 0.43
C ALA A 35 -12.64 -9.37 0.54
N PHE A 36 -11.98 -9.64 1.66
CA PHE A 36 -10.58 -9.31 1.90
C PHE A 36 -9.64 -9.93 0.84
N ILE A 37 -9.79 -11.23 0.57
CA ILE A 37 -8.99 -11.93 -0.46
C ILE A 37 -9.22 -11.30 -1.84
N ILE A 38 -10.48 -11.04 -2.21
CA ILE A 38 -10.83 -10.46 -3.51
C ILE A 38 -10.26 -9.03 -3.65
N LEU A 39 -10.35 -8.21 -2.61
CA LEU A 39 -9.83 -6.84 -2.60
C LEU A 39 -8.30 -6.80 -2.78
N ILE A 40 -7.57 -7.69 -2.09
CA ILE A 40 -6.12 -7.79 -2.25
C ILE A 40 -5.76 -8.22 -3.66
N CYS A 41 -6.41 -9.27 -4.17
CA CYS A 41 -6.17 -9.77 -5.52
C CYS A 41 -6.46 -8.69 -6.59
N GLY A 42 -7.60 -8.00 -6.47
CA GLY A 42 -7.98 -6.92 -7.37
C GLY A 42 -6.99 -5.74 -7.33
N GLY A 43 -6.60 -5.30 -6.12
CA GLY A 43 -5.62 -4.22 -5.95
C GLY A 43 -4.24 -4.56 -6.53
N VAL A 44 -3.75 -5.79 -6.31
CA VAL A 44 -2.50 -6.28 -6.90
C VAL A 44 -2.61 -6.34 -8.43
N LEU A 45 -3.73 -6.83 -8.97
CA LEU A 45 -3.96 -6.94 -10.40
C LEU A 45 -3.94 -5.57 -11.09
N ILE A 46 -4.53 -4.53 -10.48
CA ILE A 46 -4.51 -3.16 -11.01
C ILE A 46 -3.11 -2.53 -10.89
N SER A 47 -2.38 -2.82 -9.81
CA SER A 47 -1.05 -2.23 -9.55
C SER A 47 0.04 -2.65 -10.56
N ILE A 48 -0.17 -3.72 -11.31
CA ILE A 48 0.80 -4.21 -12.31
C ILE A 48 0.78 -3.29 -13.55
N LYS A 49 1.90 -2.61 -13.81
CA LYS A 49 2.01 -1.56 -14.84
C LYS A 49 2.19 -2.06 -16.28
N HIS A 50 2.63 -3.29 -16.51
CA HIS A 50 2.94 -3.79 -17.86
C HIS A 50 2.31 -5.16 -18.15
N THR A 51 1.37 -5.18 -19.09
CA THR A 51 0.87 -6.40 -19.75
C THR A 51 1.66 -6.61 -21.03
N LYS A 52 2.88 -7.17 -20.94
CA LYS A 52 3.36 -8.01 -22.04
C LYS A 52 2.88 -9.41 -21.71
N VAL A 53 1.99 -9.96 -22.54
CA VAL A 53 1.41 -11.31 -22.40
C VAL A 53 2.48 -12.41 -22.30
N TYR A 54 3.72 -12.14 -22.74
CA TYR A 54 4.92 -12.96 -22.53
C TYR A 54 5.44 -12.99 -21.08
N SER A 55 4.89 -12.18 -20.18
CA SER A 55 5.34 -12.00 -18.79
C SER A 55 4.49 -12.76 -17.77
N TYR A 56 3.35 -13.36 -18.15
CA TYR A 56 2.54 -14.16 -17.23
C TYR A 56 3.29 -15.43 -16.81
N GLN A 57 3.96 -16.09 -17.76
CA GLN A 57 4.89 -17.18 -17.46
C GLN A 57 6.04 -16.71 -16.55
N LYS A 58 6.58 -15.51 -16.76
CA LYS A 58 7.67 -14.93 -15.96
C LYS A 58 7.26 -14.50 -14.55
N VAL A 59 6.01 -14.07 -14.37
CA VAL A 59 5.44 -13.72 -13.05
C VAL A 59 5.08 -14.98 -12.29
N ILE A 60 4.51 -16.00 -12.94
CA ILE A 60 4.26 -17.32 -12.33
C ILE A 60 5.58 -18.02 -11.97
N THR A 61 6.58 -18.04 -12.85
CA THR A 61 7.90 -18.59 -12.51
C THR A 61 8.57 -17.77 -11.42
N ARG A 62 8.48 -16.43 -11.43
CA ARG A 62 8.98 -15.61 -10.31
C ARG A 62 8.23 -15.84 -9.00
N PHE A 63 6.91 -15.98 -9.01
CA PHE A 63 6.14 -16.31 -7.80
C PHE A 63 6.50 -17.71 -7.29
N ARG A 64 6.66 -18.67 -8.20
CA ARG A 64 7.06 -20.04 -7.91
C ARG A 64 8.54 -20.14 -7.46
N GLU A 65 9.42 -19.28 -7.97
CA GLU A 65 10.79 -19.09 -7.52
C GLU A 65 10.85 -18.38 -6.16
N ILE A 66 10.02 -17.37 -5.90
CA ILE A 66 9.96 -16.69 -4.59
C ILE A 66 9.41 -17.63 -3.52
N ILE A 67 8.37 -18.42 -3.86
CA ILE A 67 7.85 -19.49 -3.00
C ILE A 67 8.89 -20.61 -2.88
N GLY A 68 9.62 -20.94 -3.95
CA GLY A 68 10.72 -21.90 -3.96
C GLY A 68 11.96 -21.45 -3.18
N GLU A 69 12.23 -20.14 -3.10
CA GLU A 69 13.33 -19.55 -2.32
C GLU A 69 12.98 -19.53 -0.82
N ILE A 70 11.69 -19.49 -0.49
CA ILE A 70 11.17 -19.72 0.87
C ILE A 70 11.17 -21.22 1.23
N VAL A 71 11.05 -22.11 0.23
CA VAL A 71 10.93 -23.58 0.39
C VAL A 71 12.25 -24.33 0.11
N GLY A 72 13.31 -23.63 -0.31
CA GLY A 72 14.67 -24.16 -0.40
C GLY A 72 15.05 -24.83 -1.73
N ASP A 73 14.87 -24.15 -2.87
CA ASP A 73 15.57 -24.52 -4.11
C ASP A 73 16.05 -23.29 -4.89
N VAL A 74 17.36 -23.17 -5.13
CA VAL A 74 18.00 -21.99 -5.73
C VAL A 74 18.72 -22.39 -7.04
N PRO A 75 18.24 -21.94 -8.21
CA PRO A 75 19.05 -21.93 -9.42
C PRO A 75 19.83 -20.61 -9.57
N ALA A 76 21.09 -20.75 -9.98
CA ALA A 76 22.10 -19.70 -10.10
C ALA A 76 21.75 -18.64 -11.16
N GLY A 77 21.83 -17.35 -10.79
CA GLY A 77 21.89 -16.24 -11.76
C GLY A 77 21.24 -14.91 -11.37
N ALA A 78 20.48 -14.83 -10.27
CA ALA A 78 19.82 -13.58 -9.86
C ALA A 78 20.68 -12.76 -8.88
N GLN A 79 20.99 -11.50 -9.22
CA GLN A 79 21.41 -10.47 -8.24
C GLN A 79 20.51 -10.53 -6.98
N PRO A 80 21.01 -10.24 -5.76
CA PRO A 80 20.41 -10.67 -4.48
C PRO A 80 19.01 -10.05 -4.24
N THR A 81 18.02 -10.60 -4.94
CA THR A 81 16.61 -10.22 -4.93
C THR A 81 16.01 -10.64 -3.59
N SER A 82 16.52 -11.73 -3.00
CA SER A 82 16.24 -12.20 -1.64
C SER A 82 16.30 -11.09 -0.59
N ARG A 83 17.38 -10.30 -0.57
CA ARG A 83 17.57 -9.24 0.43
C ARG A 83 16.50 -8.14 0.33
N ILE A 84 16.08 -7.79 -0.87
CA ILE A 84 15.04 -6.77 -1.09
C ILE A 84 13.68 -7.30 -0.66
N LEU A 85 13.38 -8.57 -0.97
CA LEU A 85 12.15 -9.24 -0.55
C LEU A 85 12.07 -9.33 0.98
N VAL A 86 13.13 -9.82 1.62
CA VAL A 86 13.23 -9.91 3.09
C VAL A 86 13.06 -8.53 3.72
N ASN A 87 13.79 -7.51 3.25
CA ASN A 87 13.65 -6.16 3.79
C ASN A 87 12.24 -5.57 3.59
N SER A 88 11.58 -5.89 2.46
CA SER A 88 10.19 -5.46 2.20
C SER A 88 9.20 -6.19 3.11
N ALA A 89 9.39 -7.48 3.34
CA ALA A 89 8.57 -8.28 4.24
C ALA A 89 8.72 -7.81 5.68
N VAL A 90 9.95 -7.57 6.14
CA VAL A 90 10.24 -7.00 7.46
C VAL A 90 9.56 -5.64 7.60
N ALA A 91 9.69 -4.74 6.62
CA ALA A 91 9.01 -3.46 6.65
C ALA A 91 7.47 -3.62 6.72
N ALA A 92 6.89 -4.56 5.97
CA ALA A 92 5.46 -4.85 6.01
C ALA A 92 5.00 -5.35 7.39
N VAL A 93 5.79 -6.18 8.06
CA VAL A 93 5.53 -6.61 9.44
C VAL A 93 5.55 -5.42 10.39
N PHE A 94 6.56 -4.54 10.32
CA PHE A 94 6.60 -3.33 11.15
C PHE A 94 5.40 -2.41 10.92
N PHE A 95 4.98 -2.23 9.65
CA PHE A 95 3.75 -1.48 9.35
C PHE A 95 2.50 -2.14 9.92
N ALA A 96 2.37 -3.47 9.79
CA ALA A 96 1.24 -4.21 10.34
C ALA A 96 1.18 -4.13 11.87
N VAL A 97 2.32 -4.30 12.55
CA VAL A 97 2.45 -4.09 14.01
C VAL A 97 2.03 -2.68 14.38
N TYR A 98 2.52 -1.67 13.66
CA TYR A 98 2.10 -0.29 13.89
C TYR A 98 0.58 -0.12 13.78
N TYR A 99 -0.07 -0.64 12.72
CA TYR A 99 -1.52 -0.49 12.56
C TYR A 99 -2.32 -1.22 13.63
N VAL A 100 -1.89 -2.42 14.01
CA VAL A 100 -2.49 -3.24 15.08
C VAL A 100 -2.38 -2.56 16.44
N LEU A 101 -1.20 -2.03 16.78
CA LEU A 101 -1.00 -1.25 18.00
C LEU A 101 -1.83 0.03 17.99
N MET A 102 -1.88 0.74 16.85
CA MET A 102 -2.72 1.92 16.72
C MET A 102 -4.20 1.60 16.94
N LYS A 103 -4.70 0.49 16.39
CA LYS A 103 -6.06 0.01 16.65
C LYS A 103 -6.29 -0.28 18.11
N TYR A 104 -5.37 -1.00 18.75
CA TYR A 104 -5.44 -1.27 20.18
C TYR A 104 -5.54 0.02 21.00
N ILE A 105 -4.76 1.04 20.68
CA ILE A 105 -4.84 2.35 21.34
C ILE A 105 -6.22 2.99 21.10
N TYR A 106 -6.71 2.99 19.86
CA TYR A 106 -8.03 3.56 19.52
C TYR A 106 -9.21 2.85 20.19
N LEU A 107 -9.08 1.58 20.57
CA LEU A 107 -10.12 0.86 21.31
C LEU A 107 -10.21 1.28 22.79
N ASN A 108 -9.11 1.79 23.35
CA ASN A 108 -9.01 2.09 24.78
C ASN A 108 -8.99 3.59 25.10
N GLN A 109 -8.78 4.45 24.11
CA GLN A 109 -8.59 5.89 24.29
C GLN A 109 -9.35 6.69 23.23
N PRO A 110 -9.75 7.95 23.52
CA PRO A 110 -10.39 8.81 22.53
C PRO A 110 -9.56 8.96 21.26
N PHE A 111 -10.23 8.97 20.09
CA PHE A 111 -9.59 9.02 18.78
C PHE A 111 -8.62 10.20 18.65
N VAL A 112 -9.08 11.42 18.98
CA VAL A 112 -8.29 12.64 18.82
C VAL A 112 -7.00 12.59 19.64
N GLY A 113 -7.09 12.19 20.91
CA GLY A 113 -5.93 12.07 21.79
C GLY A 113 -4.93 11.04 21.24
N SER A 114 -5.42 9.84 20.94
CA SER A 114 -4.63 8.74 20.37
C SER A 114 -3.95 9.13 19.05
N PHE A 115 -4.69 9.81 18.17
CA PHE A 115 -4.18 10.29 16.89
C PHE A 115 -3.06 11.31 17.09
N VAL A 116 -3.27 12.32 17.95
CA VAL A 116 -2.26 13.34 18.24
C VAL A 116 -1.00 12.73 18.86
N TYR A 117 -1.15 11.84 19.86
CA TYR A 117 -0.01 11.16 20.47
C TYR A 117 0.77 10.30 19.48
N SER A 118 0.09 9.62 18.55
CA SER A 118 0.76 8.86 17.49
C SER A 118 1.60 9.76 16.56
N ARG A 119 1.13 10.99 16.30
CA ARG A 119 1.88 11.95 15.49
C ARG A 119 3.09 12.49 16.25
N LEU A 120 2.93 12.83 17.52
CA LEU A 120 4.04 13.23 18.38
C LEU A 120 5.11 12.13 18.47
N GLY A 121 4.70 10.87 18.63
CA GLY A 121 5.62 9.73 18.59
C GLY A 121 6.37 9.62 17.26
N SER A 122 5.69 9.81 16.12
CA SER A 122 6.35 9.81 14.81
C SER A 122 7.34 10.97 14.65
N PHE A 123 7.01 12.15 15.19
CA PHE A 123 7.89 13.32 15.19
C PHE A 123 9.16 13.07 16.02
N ILE A 124 9.00 12.51 17.22
CA ILE A 124 10.13 12.11 18.08
C ILE A 124 10.98 11.04 17.38
N GLY A 125 10.36 10.05 16.73
CA GLY A 125 11.07 9.03 15.97
C GLY A 125 11.94 9.60 14.85
N VAL A 126 11.42 10.58 14.10
CA VAL A 126 12.20 11.29 13.07
C VAL A 126 13.32 12.13 13.70
N MET A 127 13.08 12.78 14.85
CA MET A 127 14.13 13.50 15.57
C MET A 127 15.26 12.58 16.03
N LEU A 128 14.92 11.40 16.56
CA LEU A 128 15.89 10.36 16.91
C LEU A 128 16.69 9.90 15.68
N MET A 129 16.02 9.75 14.53
CA MET A 129 16.67 9.43 13.27
C MET A 129 17.70 10.50 12.83
N LEU A 130 17.43 11.79 13.10
CA LEU A 130 18.34 12.88 12.76
C LEU A 130 19.57 12.98 13.67
N PHE A 131 19.58 12.33 14.85
CA PHE A 131 20.77 12.24 15.69
C PHE A 131 21.84 11.32 15.10
N VAL A 132 21.46 10.36 14.25
CA VAL A 132 22.42 9.48 13.57
C VAL A 132 23.14 10.28 12.46
N PRO A 133 24.47 10.48 12.57
CA PRO A 133 25.20 11.38 11.67
C PRO A 133 25.12 10.96 10.20
N ASP A 134 25.14 9.66 9.92
CA ASP A 134 25.09 9.12 8.55
C ASP A 134 23.74 9.38 7.88
N TRP A 135 22.63 9.13 8.59
CA TRP A 135 21.29 9.39 8.08
C TRP A 135 21.04 10.87 7.87
N ARG A 136 21.52 11.70 8.81
CA ARG A 136 21.45 13.15 8.70
C ARG A 136 22.13 13.66 7.42
N ARG A 137 23.35 13.20 7.13
CA ARG A 137 24.09 13.61 5.92
C ARG A 137 23.31 13.24 4.65
N ILE A 138 22.81 12.01 4.56
CA ILE A 138 22.04 11.52 3.40
C ILE A 138 20.76 12.38 3.18
N ILE A 139 20.03 12.70 4.25
CA ILE A 139 18.79 13.49 4.18
C ILE A 139 19.08 14.91 3.66
N PHE A 140 20.10 15.58 4.20
CA PHE A 140 20.45 16.94 3.81
C PHE A 140 21.05 17.02 2.41
N GLU A 141 21.78 15.99 1.96
CA GLU A 141 22.28 15.91 0.59
C GLU A 141 21.14 15.78 -0.43
N GLN A 142 20.12 14.98 -0.15
CA GLN A 142 18.94 14.87 -1.03
C GLN A 142 18.12 16.16 -1.10
N GLN A 143 18.13 16.99 -0.06
CA GLN A 143 17.40 18.26 -0.06
C GLN A 143 18.03 19.34 -0.96
N LYS A 144 19.36 19.32 -1.19
CA LYS A 144 20.04 20.37 -1.97
C LYS A 144 19.58 20.45 -3.43
N GLY A 145 19.01 19.38 -3.98
CA GLY A 145 18.44 19.34 -5.34
C GLY A 145 16.92 19.54 -5.41
N ALA A 146 16.24 19.69 -4.27
CA ALA A 146 14.79 19.80 -4.23
C ALA A 146 14.35 21.22 -4.63
N LYS A 147 13.67 21.36 -5.77
CA LYS A 147 13.09 22.64 -6.18
C LYS A 147 12.04 23.06 -5.15
N THR A 148 12.22 24.26 -4.57
CA THR A 148 11.19 24.88 -3.73
C THR A 148 9.90 25.04 -4.54
N PRO A 149 8.73 24.77 -3.95
CA PRO A 149 7.47 24.86 -4.66
C PRO A 149 7.26 26.31 -5.13
N LYS A 150 7.20 26.52 -6.46
CA LYS A 150 6.99 27.84 -7.06
C LYS A 150 5.66 28.50 -6.66
N ASN A 151 4.67 27.71 -6.22
CA ASN A 151 3.35 28.20 -5.85
C ASN A 151 2.93 27.65 -4.48
N LEU A 152 3.03 28.49 -3.45
CA LEU A 152 2.76 28.12 -2.05
C LEU A 152 1.32 27.67 -1.86
N PHE A 153 0.36 28.34 -2.51
CA PHE A 153 -1.06 28.01 -2.39
C PHE A 153 -1.36 26.59 -2.89
N TYR A 154 -0.87 26.24 -4.08
CA TYR A 154 -1.01 24.89 -4.64
C TYR A 154 -0.39 23.83 -3.72
N PHE A 155 0.78 24.12 -3.17
CA PHE A 155 1.48 23.22 -2.24
C PHE A 155 0.69 22.99 -0.94
N LEU A 156 0.14 24.05 -0.35
CA LEU A 156 -0.68 23.96 0.85
C LEU A 156 -1.96 23.17 0.60
N THR A 157 -2.66 23.42 -0.51
CA THR A 157 -3.88 22.68 -0.87
C THR A 157 -3.62 21.19 -0.98
N VAL A 158 -2.58 20.77 -1.72
CA VAL A 158 -2.25 19.33 -1.86
C VAL A 158 -1.90 18.71 -0.50
N ARG A 159 -1.17 19.43 0.36
CA ARG A 159 -0.83 18.95 1.71
C ARG A 159 -2.05 18.85 2.62
N LEU A 160 -2.98 19.79 2.55
CA LEU A 160 -4.24 19.75 3.31
C LEU A 160 -5.09 18.55 2.90
N PHE A 161 -5.22 18.28 1.60
CA PHE A 161 -5.92 17.09 1.11
C PHE A 161 -5.25 15.79 1.58
N ALA A 162 -3.92 15.72 1.53
CA ALA A 162 -3.18 14.55 2.03
C ALA A 162 -3.38 14.36 3.55
N ALA A 163 -3.34 15.44 4.33
CA ALA A 163 -3.58 15.40 5.76
C ALA A 163 -5.03 14.97 6.08
N ALA A 164 -6.02 15.51 5.36
CA ALA A 164 -7.42 15.13 5.50
C ALA A 164 -7.63 13.64 5.19
N ALA A 165 -7.11 13.16 4.05
CA ALA A 165 -7.17 11.75 3.69
C ALA A 165 -6.50 10.86 4.75
N PHE A 166 -5.38 11.31 5.32
CA PHE A 166 -4.69 10.59 6.39
C PHE A 166 -5.47 10.57 7.71
N ILE A 167 -6.20 11.63 8.05
CA ILE A 167 -7.07 11.62 9.23
C ILE A 167 -8.24 10.67 8.99
N MET A 168 -8.87 10.73 7.81
CA MET A 168 -10.00 9.88 7.44
C MET A 168 -9.63 8.39 7.47
N ILE A 169 -8.43 8.02 7.00
CA ILE A 169 -8.00 6.62 7.03
C ILE A 169 -7.76 6.12 8.46
N ASN A 170 -7.17 6.95 9.32
CA ASN A 170 -6.99 6.60 10.73
C ASN A 170 -8.32 6.51 11.47
N TRP A 171 -9.27 7.38 11.12
CA TRP A 171 -10.60 7.32 11.68
C TRP A 171 -11.35 6.06 11.23
N ALA A 172 -11.21 5.66 9.96
CA ALA A 172 -11.71 4.38 9.47
C ALA A 172 -11.10 3.19 10.24
N ILE A 173 -9.78 3.21 10.51
CA ILE A 173 -9.11 2.20 11.34
C ILE A 173 -9.70 2.19 12.76
N SER A 174 -10.00 3.34 13.35
CA SER A 174 -10.59 3.39 14.68
C SER A 174 -11.96 2.71 14.74
N LEU A 175 -12.80 2.88 13.71
CA LEU A 175 -14.15 2.34 13.64
C LEU A 175 -14.21 0.88 13.18
N GLY A 176 -13.37 0.49 12.22
CA GLY A 176 -13.43 -0.81 11.55
C GLY A 176 -12.25 -1.74 11.85
N ASN A 177 -12.28 -2.95 11.29
CA ASN A 177 -11.18 -3.91 11.36
C ASN A 177 -9.97 -3.40 10.54
N VAL A 178 -8.78 -3.47 11.13
CA VAL A 178 -7.54 -2.95 10.52
C VAL A 178 -7.23 -3.61 9.18
N ALA A 179 -7.39 -4.93 9.10
CA ALA A 179 -7.10 -5.70 7.91
C ALA A 179 -8.02 -5.30 6.75
N ILE A 180 -9.30 -5.08 7.04
CA ILE A 180 -10.27 -4.68 6.02
C ILE A 180 -9.98 -3.26 5.54
N VAL A 181 -9.74 -2.31 6.46
CA VAL A 181 -9.43 -0.92 6.07
C VAL A 181 -8.15 -0.85 5.23
N ASN A 182 -7.15 -1.67 5.55
CA ASN A 182 -5.94 -1.78 4.73
C ASN A 182 -6.21 -2.46 3.37
N ALA A 183 -7.05 -3.48 3.30
CA ALA A 183 -7.45 -4.11 2.03
C ALA A 183 -8.27 -3.15 1.15
N LEU A 184 -9.11 -2.30 1.75
CA LEU A 184 -9.88 -1.27 1.07
C LEU A 184 -9.00 -0.19 0.41
N GLN A 185 -7.74 -0.04 0.81
CA GLN A 185 -6.81 0.82 0.06
C GLN A 185 -6.63 0.36 -1.39
N GLY A 186 -6.88 -0.92 -1.70
CA GLY A 186 -6.93 -1.42 -3.08
C GLY A 186 -7.94 -0.68 -3.96
N VAL A 187 -9.01 -0.14 -3.36
CA VAL A 187 -10.04 0.67 -4.04
C VAL A 187 -9.47 2.00 -4.56
N GLN A 188 -8.39 2.52 -3.96
CA GLN A 188 -7.72 3.72 -4.47
C GLN A 188 -7.29 3.54 -5.94
N TYR A 189 -6.87 2.33 -6.33
CA TYR A 189 -6.44 2.04 -7.69
C TYR A 189 -7.60 2.04 -8.70
N LEU A 190 -8.81 1.70 -8.25
CA LEU A 190 -10.03 1.85 -9.05
C LEU A 190 -10.29 3.32 -9.35
N PHE A 191 -10.28 4.18 -8.32
CA PHE A 191 -10.46 5.63 -8.52
C PHE A 191 -9.36 6.23 -9.39
N LEU A 192 -8.12 5.80 -9.21
CA LEU A 192 -7.00 6.20 -10.04
C LEU A 192 -7.24 5.80 -11.51
N PHE A 193 -7.70 4.58 -11.78
CA PHE A 193 -8.03 4.12 -13.12
C PHE A 193 -9.17 4.93 -13.76
N LEU A 194 -10.23 5.22 -13.01
CA LEU A 194 -11.34 6.05 -13.48
C LEU A 194 -10.88 7.48 -13.82
N ILE A 195 -10.07 8.09 -12.96
CA ILE A 195 -9.49 9.42 -13.21
C ILE A 195 -8.62 9.39 -14.46
N ILE A 196 -7.77 8.36 -14.62
CA ILE A 196 -6.93 8.21 -15.82
C ILE A 196 -7.80 8.11 -17.07
N LEU A 197 -8.90 7.35 -17.03
CA LEU A 197 -9.82 7.19 -18.16
C LEU A 197 -10.47 8.54 -18.52
N LEU A 198 -10.96 9.28 -17.53
CA LEU A 198 -11.62 10.59 -17.73
C LEU A 198 -10.63 11.66 -18.21
N ILE A 199 -9.39 11.66 -17.73
CA ILE A 199 -8.37 12.63 -18.18
C ILE A 199 -7.82 12.21 -19.55
N SER A 200 -7.75 10.92 -19.88
CA SER A 200 -7.24 10.44 -21.16
C SER A 200 -8.06 10.93 -22.35
N THR A 201 -9.37 11.17 -22.17
CA THR A 201 -10.21 11.74 -23.24
C THR A 201 -9.93 13.23 -23.45
N ARG A 202 -9.50 13.96 -22.40
CA ARG A 202 -9.26 15.42 -22.45
C ARG A 202 -7.81 15.81 -22.71
N PHE A 203 -6.84 14.96 -22.34
CA PHE A 203 -5.39 15.16 -22.54
C PHE A 203 -4.70 13.88 -23.04
N PRO A 204 -5.04 13.40 -24.25
CA PRO A 204 -4.53 12.13 -24.77
C PRO A 204 -3.01 12.11 -24.95
N LYS A 205 -2.38 13.25 -25.23
CA LYS A 205 -0.93 13.38 -25.46
C LYS A 205 -0.05 13.06 -24.24
N VAL A 206 -0.61 13.06 -23.02
CA VAL A 206 0.12 12.77 -21.76
C VAL A 206 -0.10 11.34 -21.27
N LEU A 207 -1.18 10.67 -21.71
CA LEU A 207 -1.65 9.39 -21.16
C LEU A 207 -1.68 8.22 -22.15
N SER A 208 -1.46 8.48 -23.44
CA SER A 208 -1.51 7.49 -24.53
C SER A 208 -0.51 6.33 -24.40
N GLU A 209 0.55 6.49 -23.61
CA GLU A 209 1.56 5.44 -23.38
C GLU A 209 1.13 4.32 -22.41
N GLN A 210 0.06 4.52 -21.62
CA GLN A 210 -0.29 3.62 -20.50
C GLN A 210 -1.58 2.79 -20.72
N LEU A 211 -2.20 2.90 -21.90
CA LEU A 211 -3.49 2.29 -22.25
C LEU A 211 -3.38 1.32 -23.44
N GLY A 212 -2.37 0.43 -23.46
CA GLY A 212 -2.40 -0.70 -24.37
C GLY A 212 -3.64 -1.60 -24.10
N SER A 213 -4.26 -2.15 -25.14
CA SER A 213 -5.54 -2.88 -25.04
C SER A 213 -5.53 -4.04 -24.01
N GLY A 214 -4.40 -4.73 -23.85
CA GLY A 214 -4.23 -5.76 -22.81
C GLY A 214 -4.13 -5.21 -21.39
N VAL A 215 -3.46 -4.07 -21.21
CA VAL A 215 -3.36 -3.38 -19.91
C VAL A 215 -4.72 -2.82 -19.49
N PHE A 216 -5.49 -2.33 -20.46
CA PHE A 216 -6.85 -1.86 -20.23
C PHE A 216 -7.76 -2.99 -19.72
N LEU A 217 -7.75 -4.15 -20.39
CA LEU A 217 -8.55 -5.31 -19.97
C LEU A 217 -8.16 -5.80 -18.56
N GLN A 218 -6.86 -5.85 -18.25
CA GLN A 218 -6.38 -6.22 -16.93
C GLN A 218 -6.87 -5.24 -15.84
N LYS A 219 -6.77 -3.93 -16.08
CA LYS A 219 -7.26 -2.91 -15.14
C LYS A 219 -8.77 -2.95 -14.98
N LEU A 220 -9.50 -3.27 -16.05
CA LEU A 220 -10.95 -3.47 -16.01
C LEU A 220 -11.34 -4.68 -15.15
N ILE A 221 -10.69 -5.83 -15.35
CA ILE A 221 -10.91 -7.05 -14.55
C ILE A 221 -10.58 -6.78 -13.08
N GLY A 222 -9.44 -6.14 -12.80
CA GLY A 222 -9.07 -5.78 -11.44
C GLY A 222 -10.06 -4.81 -10.79
N THR A 223 -10.58 -3.85 -11.56
CA THR A 223 -11.64 -2.93 -11.11
C THR A 223 -12.91 -3.68 -10.75
N LEU A 224 -13.36 -4.62 -11.59
CA LEU A 224 -14.53 -5.46 -11.29
C LEU A 224 -14.31 -6.32 -10.05
N MET A 225 -13.12 -6.90 -9.87
CA MET A 225 -12.79 -7.64 -8.65
C MET A 225 -12.86 -6.74 -7.41
N VAL A 226 -12.29 -5.53 -7.46
CA VAL A 226 -12.37 -4.58 -6.34
C VAL A 226 -13.83 -4.21 -6.04
N CYS A 227 -14.66 -3.96 -7.05
CA CYS A 227 -16.09 -3.72 -6.87
C CYS A 227 -16.81 -4.90 -6.20
N LEU A 228 -16.51 -6.12 -6.63
CA LEU A 228 -17.09 -7.34 -6.04
C LEU A 228 -16.64 -7.53 -4.59
N GLY A 229 -15.36 -7.31 -4.31
CA GLY A 229 -14.83 -7.38 -2.95
C GLY A 229 -15.47 -6.34 -2.03
N LEU A 230 -15.68 -5.12 -2.52
CA LEU A 230 -16.43 -4.08 -1.81
C LEU A 230 -17.89 -4.47 -1.55
N TYR A 231 -18.58 -4.99 -2.56
CA TYR A 231 -19.97 -5.41 -2.42
C TYR A 231 -20.13 -6.51 -1.37
N LEU A 232 -19.26 -7.53 -1.40
CA LEU A 232 -19.25 -8.63 -0.44
C LEU A 232 -18.85 -8.21 0.98
N PHE A 233 -18.17 -7.07 1.12
CA PHE A 233 -17.87 -6.52 2.42
C PHE A 233 -19.09 -5.84 3.06
N ILE A 234 -19.93 -5.20 2.24
CA ILE A 234 -21.11 -4.44 2.69
C ILE A 234 -22.35 -5.34 2.83
N ALA A 235 -22.46 -6.38 2.00
CA ALA A 235 -23.57 -7.33 1.95
C ALA A 235 -23.49 -8.40 3.06
#